data_AF-A0A7S1PU98-F1
#
_entry.id   AF-A0A7S1PU98-F1
#
_cell.length_a   1.000
_cell.length_b   1.000
_cell.length_c   1.000
_cell.angle_alpha   90.00
_cell.angle_beta   90.00
_cell.angle_gamma   90.00
#
_symmetry.space_group_name_H-M   'P 1'
#
loop_
_entity.id
_entity.type
_entity.pdbx_description
1 polymer ?
#
loop_
_entity_poly.entity_id
_entity_poly.type
_entity_poly.pdbx_seq_one_letter_code
_entity_poly.pdbx_strand_id
1 'polypeptide(L)'
;AAAGAVANDEDPDKKIIFVYHKGEKNVVSWYSDMKGADVKEAVLCACDAIIDGGFVLREVQFTGDDETTAEPKEDGRVFEFEQFDQLESGQTYIIDPAKEREDLKTITGDRWRRLKVQIDPLLHVEGNKAIDRMRRGSNLLKHTHYGFPHLRQFQLSDDKKRLVWYSGAKRKEDSVVQLEEVTEIRLGQTTPVFLHYRLPMLEHLSFSLVYGPKGSTLD
;
A
#
# COMPACT_ATOMS: atom_id res chain seq x y z
N ALA A 1 0.63 6.71 -32.74
CA ALA A 1 1.93 7.30 -32.35
C ALA A 1 1.76 8.02 -31.03
N ALA A 2 2.30 7.44 -29.95
CA ALA A 2 2.66 8.09 -28.69
C ALA A 2 3.19 6.99 -27.76
N ALA A 3 4.33 6.40 -28.12
CA ALA A 3 5.17 5.75 -27.12
C ALA A 3 5.75 6.91 -26.30
N GLY A 4 5.30 7.05 -25.06
CA GLY A 4 5.89 8.00 -24.12
C GLY A 4 7.32 7.55 -23.85
N ALA A 5 8.27 8.22 -24.48
CA ALA A 5 9.66 8.16 -24.08
C ALA A 5 9.71 8.76 -22.66
N VAL A 6 9.89 7.90 -21.66
CA VAL A 6 10.39 8.34 -20.36
C VAL A 6 11.80 8.81 -20.64
N ALA A 7 11.98 10.12 -20.76
CA ALA A 7 13.30 10.71 -20.84
C ALA A 7 14.02 10.33 -19.55
N ASN A 8 15.06 9.51 -19.66
CA ASN A 8 16.08 9.37 -18.63
C ASN A 8 16.76 10.74 -18.51
N ASP A 9 16.21 11.59 -17.65
CA ASP A 9 16.92 12.74 -17.10
C ASP A 9 17.90 12.17 -16.06
N GLU A 10 18.93 11.48 -16.56
CA GLU A 10 20.07 11.05 -15.75
C GLU A 10 20.81 12.32 -15.37
N ASP A 11 20.48 12.85 -14.19
CA ASP A 11 21.31 13.83 -13.51
C ASP A 11 22.74 13.25 -13.48
N PRO A 12 23.71 13.84 -14.22
CA PRO A 12 25.03 13.25 -14.41
C PRO A 12 25.81 13.15 -13.09
N ASP A 13 25.38 13.90 -12.09
CA ASP A 13 25.95 13.88 -10.76
C ASP A 13 25.29 12.83 -9.85
N LYS A 14 24.32 12.07 -10.34
CA LYS A 14 23.60 11.07 -9.55
C LYS A 14 24.08 9.66 -9.86
N LYS A 15 24.60 8.99 -8.84
CA LYS A 15 24.92 7.56 -8.87
C LYS A 15 23.72 6.75 -8.44
N ILE A 16 23.45 5.65 -9.14
CA ILE A 16 22.28 4.80 -8.92
C ILE A 16 22.72 3.35 -8.87
N ILE A 17 22.25 2.57 -7.91
CA ILE A 17 22.36 1.12 -7.90
C ILE A 17 20.96 0.51 -7.80
N PHE A 18 20.87 -0.75 -8.20
CA PHE A 18 19.64 -1.53 -8.06
C PHE A 18 19.83 -2.60 -7.00
N VAL A 19 18.85 -2.73 -6.10
CA VAL A 19 18.89 -3.67 -4.98
C VAL A 19 17.67 -4.58 -5.04
N TYR A 20 17.88 -5.87 -5.25
CA TYR A 20 16.84 -6.89 -5.26
C TYR A 20 16.60 -7.44 -3.86
N HIS A 21 15.33 -7.60 -3.50
CA HIS A 21 14.91 -8.31 -2.29
C HIS A 21 13.55 -8.95 -2.53
N LYS A 22 13.43 -10.26 -2.27
CA LYS A 22 12.17 -11.04 -2.42
C LYS A 22 11.47 -10.87 -3.79
N GLY A 23 12.25 -10.75 -4.86
CA GLY A 23 11.74 -10.59 -6.24
C GLY A 23 11.37 -9.15 -6.63
N GLU A 24 11.57 -8.17 -5.76
CA GLU A 24 11.34 -6.75 -6.04
C GLU A 24 12.67 -6.02 -6.28
N LYS A 25 12.74 -5.23 -7.35
CA LYS A 25 13.88 -4.36 -7.70
C LYS A 25 13.67 -2.98 -7.10
N ASN A 26 14.55 -2.57 -6.18
CA ASN A 26 14.53 -1.26 -5.53
C ASN A 26 15.67 -0.39 -6.07
N VAL A 27 15.45 0.93 -6.09
CA VAL A 27 16.46 1.92 -6.55
C VAL A 27 17.07 2.58 -5.32
N VAL A 28 18.40 2.54 -5.22
CA VAL A 28 19.17 3.29 -4.21
C VAL A 28 20.09 4.25 -4.94
N SER A 29 20.16 5.50 -4.51
CA SER A 29 20.93 6.52 -5.23
C SER A 29 21.52 7.56 -4.29
N TRP A 30 22.62 8.17 -4.71
CA TRP A 30 23.32 9.25 -4.02
C TRP A 30 23.99 10.18 -5.04
N TYR A 31 24.44 11.36 -4.60
CA TYR A 31 25.17 12.28 -5.47
C TYR A 31 26.67 11.99 -5.48
N SER A 32 27.32 12.26 -6.61
CA SER A 32 28.72 11.94 -6.91
C SER A 32 29.71 12.71 -6.01
N ASP A 33 29.28 13.84 -5.47
CA ASP A 33 30.03 14.73 -4.57
C ASP A 33 29.90 14.34 -3.08
N MET A 34 29.03 13.38 -2.74
CA MET A 34 28.88 12.90 -1.37
C MET A 34 30.15 12.19 -0.88
N LYS A 35 30.50 12.40 0.39
CA LYS A 35 31.65 11.73 1.01
C LYS A 35 31.34 10.24 1.18
N GLY A 36 32.36 9.40 1.10
CA GLY A 36 32.20 7.94 1.25
C GLY A 36 31.50 7.53 2.56
N ALA A 37 31.72 8.25 3.66
CA ALA A 37 30.97 8.01 4.92
C ALA A 37 29.46 8.22 4.74
N ASP A 38 29.05 9.33 4.12
CA ASP A 38 27.65 9.67 3.89
C ASP A 38 27.00 8.70 2.89
N VAL A 39 27.75 8.25 1.88
CA VAL A 39 27.29 7.22 0.93
C VAL A 39 27.01 5.91 1.66
N LYS A 40 27.92 5.46 2.54
CA LYS A 40 27.72 4.23 3.32
C LYS A 40 26.49 4.32 4.21
N GLU A 41 26.28 5.44 4.90
CA GLU A 41 25.08 5.67 5.71
C GLU A 41 23.80 5.70 4.86
N ALA A 42 23.82 6.36 3.71
CA ALA A 42 22.67 6.44 2.81
C ALA A 42 22.27 5.06 2.28
N VAL A 43 23.23 4.26 1.81
CA VAL A 43 23.01 2.88 1.35
C VAL A 43 22.50 2.00 2.49
N LEU A 44 23.11 2.13 3.68
CA LEU A 44 22.69 1.40 4.88
C LEU A 44 21.23 1.70 5.22
N CYS A 45 20.87 2.97 5.34
CA CYS A 45 19.50 3.40 5.64
C CYS A 45 18.49 2.92 4.59
N ALA A 46 18.83 3.04 3.30
CA ALA A 46 17.95 2.62 2.22
C ALA A 46 17.67 1.12 2.24
N CYS A 47 18.70 0.29 2.43
CA CYS A 47 18.57 -1.16 2.44
C CYS A 47 17.98 -1.69 3.76
N ASP A 48 18.27 -1.04 4.89
CA ASP A 48 17.66 -1.35 6.19
C ASP A 48 16.13 -1.22 6.13
N ALA A 49 15.64 -0.18 5.46
CA ALA A 49 14.21 0.03 5.24
C ALA A 49 13.54 -1.05 4.36
N ILE A 50 14.33 -1.79 3.56
CA ILE A 50 13.83 -2.85 2.66
C ILE A 50 13.73 -4.20 3.38
N ILE A 51 14.72 -4.57 4.18
CA ILE A 51 14.81 -5.90 4.82
C ILE A 51 14.42 -5.92 6.30
N ASP A 52 14.50 -4.80 7.00
CA ASP A 52 14.26 -4.68 8.46
C ASP A 52 15.09 -5.71 9.27
N GLY A 53 16.40 -5.73 9.02
CA GLY A 53 17.31 -6.67 9.65
C GLY A 53 18.76 -6.47 9.22
N GLY A 54 19.66 -7.29 9.77
CA GLY A 54 21.05 -7.32 9.32
C GLY A 54 21.16 -7.82 7.89
N PHE A 55 22.03 -7.20 7.09
CA PHE A 55 22.20 -7.57 5.70
C PHE A 55 23.61 -7.31 5.18
N VAL A 56 23.92 -7.94 4.06
CA VAL A 56 25.02 -7.60 3.15
C VAL A 56 24.47 -7.49 1.72
N LEU A 57 25.19 -6.78 0.86
CA LEU A 57 24.85 -6.72 -0.56
C LEU A 57 25.74 -7.69 -1.32
N ARG A 58 25.17 -8.52 -2.18
CA ARG A 58 25.91 -9.43 -3.07
C ARG A 58 25.65 -9.09 -4.53
N GLU A 59 26.67 -9.20 -5.36
CA GLU A 59 26.47 -9.18 -6.82
C GLU A 59 25.50 -10.28 -7.28
N VAL A 60 24.71 -9.95 -8.28
CA VAL A 60 23.74 -10.87 -8.88
C VAL A 60 24.24 -11.44 -10.20
N GLN A 61 23.69 -12.58 -10.55
CA GLN A 61 23.67 -13.09 -11.92
C GLN A 61 22.23 -13.04 -12.43
N PHE A 62 22.05 -12.60 -13.67
CA PHE A 62 20.74 -12.63 -14.32
C PHE A 62 20.59 -13.96 -15.06
N THR A 63 19.45 -14.61 -14.86
CA THR A 63 19.09 -15.83 -15.59
C THR A 63 17.93 -15.51 -16.54
N GLY A 64 18.11 -15.79 -17.84
CA GLY A 64 17.11 -15.53 -18.89
C GLY A 64 17.34 -14.23 -19.69
N ASP A 65 16.76 -14.19 -20.90
CA ASP A 65 17.00 -13.11 -21.88
C ASP A 65 16.42 -11.74 -21.48
N ASP A 66 15.53 -11.69 -20.48
CA ASP A 66 14.77 -10.49 -20.09
C ASP A 66 15.26 -9.82 -18.77
N GLU A 67 16.39 -10.25 -18.18
CA GLU A 67 16.97 -9.68 -16.92
C GLU A 67 15.96 -9.52 -15.74
N THR A 68 14.86 -10.27 -15.75
CA THR A 68 13.77 -10.11 -14.79
C THR A 68 14.04 -10.80 -13.46
N THR A 69 14.80 -11.89 -13.47
CA THR A 69 15.16 -12.68 -12.28
C THR A 69 16.64 -12.51 -11.94
N ALA A 70 16.90 -11.79 -10.84
CA ALA A 70 18.23 -11.65 -10.27
C ALA A 70 18.43 -12.70 -9.18
N GLU A 71 19.43 -13.57 -9.35
CA GLU A 71 19.83 -14.57 -8.36
C GLU A 71 21.18 -14.19 -7.74
N PRO A 72 21.45 -14.57 -6.48
CA PRO A 72 22.76 -14.37 -5.89
C PRO A 72 23.81 -15.11 -6.72
N LYS A 73 24.83 -14.39 -7.19
CA LYS A 73 25.97 -15.02 -7.85
C LYS A 73 26.78 -15.77 -6.79
N GLU A 74 26.96 -17.09 -6.94
CA GLU A 74 27.66 -17.90 -5.92
C GLU A 74 29.10 -17.42 -5.66
N ASP A 75 29.78 -16.95 -6.72
CA ASP A 75 31.11 -16.32 -6.67
C ASP A 75 31.02 -14.78 -6.74
N GLY A 76 29.87 -14.21 -6.40
CA GLY A 76 29.62 -12.77 -6.41
C GLY A 76 30.31 -12.09 -5.24
N ARG A 77 30.89 -10.92 -5.49
CA ARG A 77 31.47 -10.12 -4.41
C ARG A 77 30.39 -9.71 -3.40
N VAL A 78 30.71 -9.89 -2.13
CA VAL A 78 29.88 -9.46 -1.00
C VAL A 78 30.43 -8.13 -0.47
N PHE A 79 29.52 -7.19 -0.20
CA PHE A 79 29.79 -5.87 0.32
C PHE A 79 29.18 -5.75 1.71
N GLU A 80 30.03 -5.48 2.69
CA GLU A 80 29.62 -5.04 4.03
C GLU A 80 29.53 -3.50 4.10
N PHE A 81 29.01 -2.98 5.21
CA PHE A 81 28.82 -1.55 5.44
C PHE A 81 30.05 -0.71 5.07
N GLU A 82 31.24 -1.16 5.46
CA GLU A 82 32.52 -0.50 5.24
C GLU A 82 32.87 -0.30 3.76
N GLN A 83 32.20 -1.03 2.87
CA GLN A 83 32.48 -1.09 1.43
C GLN A 83 31.32 -0.53 0.58
N PHE A 84 30.24 -0.02 1.18
CA PHE A 84 29.10 0.51 0.42
C PHE A 84 29.45 1.74 -0.43
N ASP A 85 30.53 2.45 -0.13
CA ASP A 85 31.07 3.54 -0.97
C ASP A 85 31.77 3.05 -2.25
N GLN A 86 32.00 1.74 -2.38
CA GLN A 86 32.64 1.09 -3.54
C GLN A 86 31.61 0.49 -4.51
N LEU A 87 30.31 0.65 -4.25
CA LEU A 87 29.26 0.13 -5.13
C LEU A 87 29.26 0.88 -6.46
N GLU A 88 29.09 0.15 -7.54
CA GLU A 88 29.21 0.65 -8.90
C GLU A 88 27.87 1.18 -9.41
N SER A 89 27.86 2.40 -9.93
CA SER A 89 26.65 2.99 -10.51
C SER A 89 26.19 2.18 -11.73
N GLY A 90 24.89 1.92 -11.83
CA GLY A 90 24.26 1.06 -12.83
C GLY A 90 24.22 -0.42 -12.44
N GLN A 91 25.00 -0.84 -11.44
CA GLN A 91 25.10 -2.24 -11.05
C GLN A 91 23.91 -2.69 -10.21
N THR A 92 23.60 -3.99 -10.32
CA THR A 92 22.56 -4.64 -9.52
C THR A 92 23.17 -5.53 -8.45
N TYR A 93 22.60 -5.47 -7.26
CA TYR A 93 22.94 -6.25 -6.08
C TYR A 93 21.68 -6.91 -5.50
N ILE A 94 21.85 -7.95 -4.71
CA ILE A 94 20.78 -8.60 -3.93
C ILE A 94 21.07 -8.44 -2.44
N ILE A 95 20.01 -8.26 -1.66
CA ILE A 95 20.11 -8.25 -0.20
C ILE A 95 20.17 -9.68 0.30
N ASP A 96 21.29 -10.04 0.91
CA ASP A 96 21.42 -11.28 1.67
C ASP A 96 21.23 -11.01 3.16
N PRO A 97 20.31 -11.73 3.83
CA PRO A 97 20.16 -11.65 5.28
C PRO A 97 21.48 -12.00 5.99
N ALA A 98 21.88 -11.16 6.92
CA ALA A 98 23.09 -11.32 7.71
C ALA A 98 22.84 -11.02 9.19
N LYS A 99 23.85 -11.22 10.03
CA LYS A 99 23.76 -10.87 11.46
C LYS A 99 23.64 -9.36 11.61
N GLU A 100 22.64 -8.91 12.37
CA GLU A 100 22.48 -7.49 12.69
C GLU A 100 23.67 -6.96 13.52
N ARG A 101 24.16 -5.79 13.13
CA ARG A 101 25.34 -5.15 13.71
C ARG A 101 24.93 -4.10 14.74
N GLU A 102 25.25 -4.36 16.01
CA GLU A 102 24.93 -3.48 17.14
C GLU A 102 25.57 -2.10 17.04
N ASP A 103 26.78 -2.02 16.46
CA ASP A 103 27.55 -0.79 16.29
C ASP A 103 26.91 0.18 15.29
N LEU A 104 26.06 -0.32 14.39
CA LEU A 104 25.37 0.48 13.37
C LEU A 104 23.96 0.94 13.80
N LYS A 105 23.49 0.54 14.99
CA LYS A 105 22.13 0.86 15.48
C LYS A 105 21.83 2.34 15.61
N THR A 106 22.83 3.19 15.74
CA THR A 106 22.63 4.64 15.80
C THR A 106 22.24 5.23 14.45
N ILE A 107 22.61 4.56 13.34
CA ILE A 107 22.28 4.93 11.96
C ILE A 107 20.96 4.28 11.54
N THR A 108 20.81 2.96 11.78
CA THR A 108 19.60 2.20 11.41
C THR A 108 18.43 2.36 12.40
N GLY A 109 18.66 2.98 13.55
CA GLY A 109 17.72 3.04 14.69
C GLY A 109 16.49 3.92 14.52
N ASP A 110 16.26 4.51 13.35
CA ASP A 110 15.09 5.35 13.09
C ASP A 110 13.78 4.56 12.90
N ARG A 111 13.86 3.21 12.91
CA ARG A 111 12.75 2.24 12.77
C ARG A 111 11.55 2.50 13.70
N TRP A 112 11.75 3.21 14.81
CA TRP A 112 10.71 3.53 15.79
C TRP A 112 10.30 4.99 15.87
N ARG A 113 10.88 5.90 15.06
CA ARG A 113 10.35 7.26 14.89
C ARG A 113 9.13 7.23 13.97
N ARG A 114 8.08 6.54 14.43
CA ARG A 114 6.73 6.72 13.88
C ARG A 114 6.30 8.13 14.23
N LEU A 115 6.43 9.04 13.26
CA LEU A 115 5.83 10.37 13.33
C LEU A 115 4.31 10.16 13.32
N LYS A 116 3.74 10.11 14.52
CA LYS A 116 2.28 10.05 14.73
C LYS A 116 1.72 11.45 14.44
N VAL A 117 1.62 11.78 13.17
CA VAL A 117 0.96 13.01 12.73
C VAL A 117 -0.53 12.74 12.68
N GLN A 118 -1.32 13.56 13.37
CA GLN A 118 -2.76 13.59 13.14
C GLN A 118 -2.98 14.26 11.79
N ILE A 119 -3.52 13.50 10.85
CA ILE A 119 -3.86 13.97 9.50
C ILE A 119 -5.38 13.89 9.40
N ASP A 120 -5.99 14.94 8.84
CA ASP A 120 -7.40 14.88 8.47
C ASP A 120 -7.63 13.69 7.52
N PRO A 121 -8.62 12.80 7.77
CA PRO A 121 -8.83 11.61 6.95
C PRO A 121 -8.94 11.88 5.44
N LEU A 122 -9.45 13.04 5.03
CA LEU A 122 -9.57 13.43 3.63
C LEU A 122 -8.24 13.91 3.03
N LEU A 123 -7.27 14.29 3.85
CA LEU A 123 -5.90 14.58 3.41
C LEU A 123 -5.04 13.30 3.34
N HIS A 124 -5.48 12.20 3.95
CA HIS A 124 -4.76 10.93 3.90
C HIS A 124 -4.92 10.25 2.53
N VAL A 125 -3.82 9.75 1.95
CA VAL A 125 -3.80 9.09 0.63
C VAL A 125 -4.77 7.92 0.55
N GLU A 126 -4.85 7.10 1.59
CA GLU A 126 -5.79 5.96 1.62
C GLU A 126 -7.25 6.40 1.76
N GLY A 127 -7.51 7.55 2.40
CA GLY A 127 -8.85 8.13 2.46
C GLY A 127 -9.33 8.56 1.07
N ASN A 128 -8.46 9.23 0.31
CA ASN A 128 -8.73 9.61 -1.07
C ASN A 128 -8.93 8.39 -1.98
N LYS A 129 -8.07 7.36 -1.88
CA LYS A 129 -8.24 6.10 -2.62
C LYS A 129 -9.56 5.40 -2.29
N ALA A 130 -9.97 5.41 -1.02
CA ALA A 130 -11.25 4.83 -0.60
C ALA A 130 -12.44 5.57 -1.24
N ILE A 131 -12.42 6.91 -1.22
CA ILE A 131 -13.46 7.74 -1.86
C ILE A 131 -13.55 7.45 -3.36
N ASP A 132 -12.41 7.37 -4.06
CA ASP A 132 -12.41 7.09 -5.50
C ASP A 132 -12.96 5.69 -5.81
N ARG A 133 -12.65 4.68 -4.99
CA ARG A 133 -13.25 3.34 -5.11
C ARG A 133 -14.75 3.38 -4.87
N MET A 134 -15.21 4.09 -3.85
CA MET A 134 -16.65 4.24 -3.58
C MET A 134 -17.38 4.96 -4.73
N ARG A 135 -16.75 5.96 -5.36
CA ARG A 135 -17.30 6.66 -6.54
C ARG A 135 -17.34 5.80 -7.79
N ARG A 136 -16.34 4.95 -8.03
CA ARG A 136 -16.41 3.94 -9.11
C ARG A 136 -17.52 2.92 -8.85
N GLY A 137 -17.79 2.65 -7.57
CA GLY A 137 -18.81 1.74 -7.10
C GLY A 137 -18.30 0.33 -6.91
N SER A 138 -19.00 -0.44 -6.09
CA SER A 138 -18.67 -1.82 -5.75
C SER A 138 -19.93 -2.65 -5.57
N ASN A 139 -19.84 -3.96 -5.82
CA ASN A 139 -20.92 -4.88 -5.52
C ASN A 139 -20.83 -5.30 -4.05
N LEU A 140 -21.89 -5.06 -3.29
CA LEU A 140 -22.04 -5.52 -1.91
C LEU A 140 -23.27 -6.41 -1.79
N LEU A 141 -23.24 -7.31 -0.82
CA LEU A 141 -24.37 -8.17 -0.50
C LEU A 141 -25.31 -7.42 0.43
N LYS A 142 -26.36 -6.82 -0.14
CA LYS A 142 -27.32 -6.04 0.60
C LYS A 142 -28.31 -6.95 1.32
N HIS A 143 -28.43 -6.84 2.64
CA HIS A 143 -29.47 -7.53 3.38
C HIS A 143 -30.83 -6.82 3.25
N THR A 144 -31.89 -7.62 3.34
CA THR A 144 -33.28 -7.18 3.24
C THR A 144 -34.04 -7.64 4.46
N HIS A 145 -35.11 -6.91 4.81
CA HIS A 145 -35.99 -7.31 5.93
C HIS A 145 -36.59 -8.71 5.75
N TYR A 146 -36.76 -9.14 4.51
CA TYR A 146 -37.32 -10.44 4.16
C TYR A 146 -36.49 -11.08 3.06
N GLY A 147 -36.28 -12.39 3.18
CA GLY A 147 -35.65 -13.21 2.15
C GLY A 147 -34.12 -13.18 2.17
N PHE A 148 -33.54 -13.68 1.08
CA PHE A 148 -32.10 -13.81 0.93
C PHE A 148 -31.45 -12.46 0.62
N PRO A 149 -30.22 -12.21 1.09
CA PRO A 149 -29.46 -11.03 0.71
C PRO A 149 -29.19 -10.98 -0.79
N HIS A 150 -29.12 -9.79 -1.35
CA HIS A 150 -28.99 -9.58 -2.78
C HIS A 150 -27.70 -8.85 -3.15
N LEU A 151 -26.99 -9.35 -4.16
CA LEU A 151 -25.85 -8.61 -4.71
C LEU A 151 -26.34 -7.33 -5.39
N ARG A 152 -25.81 -6.19 -4.98
CA ARG A 152 -26.20 -4.87 -5.47
C ARG A 152 -24.97 -4.01 -5.69
N GLN A 153 -24.96 -3.26 -6.79
CA GLN A 153 -23.94 -2.24 -7.02
C GLN A 153 -24.28 -1.01 -6.17
N PHE A 154 -23.34 -0.62 -5.32
CA PHE A 154 -23.36 0.60 -4.52
C PHE A 154 -22.37 1.61 -5.09
N GLN A 155 -22.72 2.89 -5.04
CA GLN A 155 -21.88 3.97 -5.55
C GLN A 155 -22.07 5.25 -4.73
N LEU A 156 -20.96 5.91 -4.41
CA LEU A 156 -20.94 7.25 -3.86
C LEU A 156 -21.16 8.26 -4.99
N SER A 157 -22.05 9.22 -4.78
CA SER A 157 -22.29 10.31 -5.73
C SER A 157 -21.06 11.20 -5.90
N ASP A 158 -20.95 11.88 -7.05
CA ASP A 158 -19.81 12.75 -7.35
C ASP A 158 -19.64 13.92 -6.37
N ASP A 159 -20.75 14.43 -5.86
CA ASP A 159 -20.79 15.46 -4.81
C ASP A 159 -20.41 14.90 -3.41
N LYS A 160 -20.19 13.59 -3.28
CA LYS A 160 -19.87 12.85 -2.04
C LYS A 160 -20.96 12.96 -0.96
N LYS A 161 -22.19 13.31 -1.32
CA LYS A 161 -23.30 13.49 -0.36
C LYS A 161 -24.22 12.29 -0.24
N ARG A 162 -24.24 11.39 -1.21
CA ARG A 162 -25.21 10.29 -1.30
C ARG A 162 -24.55 8.97 -1.57
N LEU A 163 -24.98 7.94 -0.86
CA LEU A 163 -24.70 6.55 -1.23
C LEU A 163 -25.94 5.98 -1.93
N VAL A 164 -25.78 5.50 -3.16
CA VAL A 164 -26.86 5.00 -4.01
C VAL A 164 -26.64 3.52 -4.28
N TRP A 165 -27.71 2.73 -4.35
CA TRP A 165 -27.65 1.38 -4.92
C TRP A 165 -28.67 1.21 -6.03
N TYR A 166 -28.37 0.31 -6.96
CA TYR A 166 -29.21 0.09 -8.13
C TYR A 166 -30.07 -1.16 -7.95
N SER A 167 -31.38 -1.03 -8.14
CA SER A 167 -32.33 -2.14 -8.07
C SER A 167 -33.42 -1.97 -9.10
N GLY A 168 -33.66 -2.99 -9.94
CA GLY A 168 -34.75 -2.97 -10.92
C GLY A 168 -36.16 -2.96 -10.30
N ALA A 169 -36.29 -3.24 -9.00
CA ALA A 169 -37.57 -3.28 -8.28
C ALA A 169 -37.85 -2.00 -7.48
N LYS A 170 -36.91 -1.03 -7.45
CA LYS A 170 -37.04 0.22 -6.70
C LYS A 170 -36.83 1.42 -7.61
N ARG A 171 -37.49 2.53 -7.29
CA ARG A 171 -37.13 3.82 -7.87
C ARG A 171 -35.83 4.31 -7.25
N LYS A 172 -35.13 5.18 -7.96
CA LYS A 172 -33.81 5.69 -7.53
C LYS A 172 -33.89 6.47 -6.21
N GLU A 173 -35.00 7.14 -5.97
CA GLU A 173 -35.25 7.90 -4.74
C GLU A 173 -35.44 6.99 -3.51
N ASP A 174 -35.85 5.73 -3.74
CA ASP A 174 -36.03 4.72 -2.68
C ASP A 174 -34.76 3.85 -2.48
N SER A 175 -33.69 4.17 -3.21
CA SER A 175 -32.42 3.44 -3.23
C SER A 175 -31.20 4.34 -3.01
N VAL A 176 -31.35 5.29 -2.09
CA VAL A 176 -30.33 6.26 -1.70
C VAL A 176 -30.33 6.48 -0.19
N VAL A 177 -29.15 6.75 0.37
CA VAL A 177 -28.94 7.28 1.73
C VAL A 177 -28.22 8.61 1.61
N GLN A 178 -28.76 9.65 2.27
CA GLN A 178 -28.08 10.93 2.43
C GLN A 178 -27.01 10.77 3.53
N LEU A 179 -25.74 11.02 3.19
CA LEU A 179 -24.64 10.79 4.12
C LEU A 179 -24.65 11.76 5.30
N GLU A 180 -25.26 12.94 5.13
CA GLU A 180 -25.50 13.89 6.23
C GLU A 180 -26.50 13.37 7.27
N GLU A 181 -27.34 12.40 6.92
CA GLU A 181 -28.27 11.76 7.83
C GLU A 181 -27.67 10.53 8.52
N VAL A 182 -26.48 10.08 8.11
CA VAL A 182 -25.79 8.94 8.73
C VAL A 182 -25.25 9.36 10.09
N THR A 183 -25.64 8.63 11.12
CA THR A 183 -25.29 8.93 12.52
C THR A 183 -24.30 7.92 13.10
N GLU A 184 -24.29 6.71 12.57
CA GLU A 184 -23.44 5.62 13.06
C GLU A 184 -23.09 4.67 11.90
N ILE A 185 -21.84 4.18 11.89
CA ILE A 185 -21.46 3.00 11.15
C ILE A 185 -21.29 1.88 12.16
N ARG A 186 -22.15 0.87 12.10
CA ARG A 186 -22.11 -0.28 13.00
C ARG A 186 -21.41 -1.44 12.34
N LEU A 187 -20.39 -1.99 12.98
CA LEU A 187 -19.66 -3.14 12.46
C LEU A 187 -20.34 -4.46 12.88
N GLY A 188 -20.16 -5.50 12.08
CA GLY A 188 -20.70 -6.83 12.33
C GLY A 188 -22.17 -7.00 11.94
N GLN A 189 -22.71 -8.18 12.22
CA GLN A 189 -24.08 -8.58 11.90
C GLN A 189 -25.00 -8.42 13.11
N THR A 190 -25.13 -7.17 13.58
CA THR A 190 -25.73 -6.87 14.89
C THR A 190 -27.13 -6.26 14.82
N THR A 191 -27.60 -5.88 13.63
CA THR A 191 -28.94 -5.29 13.43
C THR A 191 -30.01 -6.38 13.31
N PRO A 192 -31.29 -6.07 13.58
CA PRO A 192 -32.39 -7.03 13.40
C PRO A 192 -32.47 -7.63 11.99
N VAL A 193 -32.11 -6.85 10.96
CA VAL A 193 -32.09 -7.30 9.56
C VAL A 193 -31.02 -8.37 9.34
N PHE A 194 -29.80 -8.15 9.84
CA PHE A 194 -28.76 -9.17 9.82
C PHE A 194 -29.13 -10.39 10.65
N LEU A 195 -29.73 -10.21 11.83
CA LEU A 195 -30.13 -11.31 12.70
C LEU A 195 -31.22 -12.20 12.10
N HIS A 196 -32.06 -11.65 11.21
CA HIS A 196 -33.06 -12.44 10.47
C HIS A 196 -32.41 -13.45 9.50
N TYR A 197 -31.31 -13.06 8.85
CA TYR A 197 -30.55 -13.93 7.96
C TYR A 197 -29.05 -13.75 8.23
N ARG A 198 -28.51 -14.49 9.21
CA ARG A 198 -27.08 -14.39 9.56
C ARG A 198 -26.20 -15.17 8.60
N LEU A 199 -25.06 -14.58 8.27
CA LEU A 199 -23.97 -15.21 7.54
C LEU A 199 -22.68 -15.09 8.37
N PRO A 200 -22.48 -15.93 9.40
CA PRO A 200 -21.39 -15.77 10.37
C PRO A 200 -19.99 -15.66 9.75
N MET A 201 -19.75 -16.37 8.64
CA MET A 201 -18.47 -16.32 7.92
C MET A 201 -18.14 -14.92 7.36
N LEU A 202 -19.15 -14.08 7.13
CA LEU A 202 -19.00 -12.72 6.60
C LEU A 202 -19.11 -11.64 7.68
N GLU A 203 -19.25 -12.00 8.96
CA GLU A 203 -19.52 -11.03 10.03
C GLU A 203 -18.45 -9.95 10.14
N HIS A 204 -17.18 -10.32 10.04
CA HIS A 204 -16.05 -9.39 10.06
C HIS A 204 -15.97 -8.44 8.85
N LEU A 205 -16.74 -8.71 7.79
CA LEU A 205 -16.86 -7.87 6.59
C LEU A 205 -18.21 -7.14 6.51
N SER A 206 -19.09 -7.38 7.48
CA SER A 206 -20.44 -6.83 7.51
C SER A 206 -20.45 -5.52 8.29
N PHE A 207 -21.24 -4.56 7.82
CA PHE A 207 -21.50 -3.31 8.52
C PHE A 207 -22.87 -2.76 8.13
N SER A 208 -23.40 -1.88 8.98
CA SER A 208 -24.65 -1.18 8.74
C SER A 208 -24.43 0.32 8.81
N LEU A 209 -25.08 1.07 7.91
CA LEU A 209 -25.24 2.51 8.09
C LEU A 209 -26.54 2.75 8.85
N VAL A 210 -26.45 3.42 10.00
CA VAL A 210 -27.62 3.90 10.74
C VAL A 210 -27.87 5.34 10.34
N TYR A 211 -29.06 5.63 9.83
CA TYR A 211 -29.37 6.95 9.27
C TYR A 211 -30.79 7.41 9.58
N GLY A 212 -30.94 8.74 9.53
CA GLY A 212 -32.20 9.43 9.73
C GLY A 212 -32.68 9.44 11.20
N PRO A 213 -33.72 10.22 11.51
CA PRO A 213 -34.19 10.42 12.88
C PRO A 213 -34.80 9.18 13.51
N LYS A 214 -35.20 8.18 12.71
CA LYS A 214 -35.77 6.91 13.17
C LYS A 214 -34.73 5.81 13.39
N GLY A 215 -33.45 6.08 13.11
CA GLY A 215 -32.38 5.08 13.19
C GLY A 215 -32.57 3.92 12.22
N SER A 216 -33.00 4.22 10.99
CA SER A 216 -33.14 3.20 9.94
C SER A 216 -31.77 2.62 9.58
N THR A 217 -31.72 1.35 9.16
CA THR A 217 -30.47 0.67 8.83
C THR A 217 -30.38 0.36 7.34
N LEU A 218 -29.20 0.57 6.77
CA LEU A 218 -28.78 0.00 5.50
C LEU A 218 -27.75 -1.07 5.80
N ASP A 219 -28.18 -2.31 5.71
CA ASP A 219 -27.42 -3.54 5.93
C ASP A 219 -27.00 -4.20 4.61
#